data_AF-A0A822UWQ3-F1
#
_entry.id   AF-A0A822UWQ3-F1
#
_cell.length_a   1.000
_cell.length_b   1.000
_cell.length_c   1.000
_cell.angle_alpha   90.00
_cell.angle_beta   90.00
_cell.angle_gamma   90.00
#
_symmetry.space_group_name_H-M   'P 1'
#
loop_
_entity.id
_entity.type
_entity.pdbx_description
1 polymer ?
#
loop_
_entity_poly.entity_id
_entity_poly.type
_entity_poly.pdbx_seq_one_letter_code
_entity_poly.pdbx_strand_id
1 'polypeptide(L)'
;MMTEHWWAPYLFIAIAGWLATDLWRWLGVLAGNRLKEDSEALHWVRAVATALVMAVTAKLIVFPTGTLEASPLWLRIGAATLGFIAFLLAGQRVIVGVAVPILLLAGGLFALGF
;
A
#
# COMPACT_ATOMS: atom_id res chain seq x y z
N MET A 1 9.09 -24.68 -31.87
CA MET A 1 7.98 -23.75 -32.16
C MET A 1 8.00 -22.62 -31.13
N MET A 2 8.98 -21.72 -31.23
CA MET A 2 9.00 -20.51 -30.39
C MET A 2 8.18 -19.43 -31.09
N THR A 3 6.93 -19.27 -30.62
CA THR A 3 6.14 -18.04 -30.56
C THR A 3 6.09 -17.15 -31.82
N GLU A 4 5.05 -17.32 -32.64
CA GLU A 4 4.69 -16.39 -33.73
C GLU A 4 4.33 -14.97 -33.23
N HIS A 5 4.12 -14.76 -31.92
CA HIS A 5 3.72 -13.47 -31.36
C HIS A 5 4.40 -13.13 -30.02
N TRP A 6 5.74 -13.08 -29.97
CA TRP A 6 6.50 -12.64 -28.79
C TRP A 6 6.16 -11.20 -28.33
N TRP A 7 5.63 -10.37 -29.23
CA TRP A 7 5.23 -8.98 -28.97
C TRP A 7 3.82 -8.84 -28.36
N ALA A 8 2.97 -9.85 -28.52
CA ALA A 8 1.55 -9.77 -28.11
C ALA A 8 1.36 -9.54 -26.60
N PRO A 9 2.16 -10.14 -25.69
CA PRO A 9 2.07 -9.84 -24.27
C PRO A 9 2.36 -8.36 -23.95
N TYR A 10 3.35 -7.76 -24.62
CA TYR A 10 3.70 -6.35 -24.40
C TYR A 10 2.62 -5.40 -24.90
N LEU A 11 2.02 -5.69 -26.07
CA LEU A 11 0.89 -4.92 -26.58
C LEU A 11 -0.32 -5.05 -25.67
N PHE A 12 -0.60 -6.26 -25.17
CA PHE A 12 -1.65 -6.49 -24.19
C PHE A 12 -1.42 -5.69 -22.90
N ILE A 13 -0.20 -5.72 -22.34
CA ILE A 13 0.15 -4.93 -21.15
C ILE A 13 0.00 -3.44 -21.42
N ALA A 14 0.42 -2.95 -22.59
CA ALA A 14 0.29 -1.55 -22.95
C ALA A 14 -1.18 -1.12 -23.00
N ILE A 15 -2.03 -1.87 -23.69
CA ILE A 15 -3.45 -1.56 -23.84
C ILE A 15 -4.20 -1.74 -22.52
N ALA A 16 -4.05 -2.91 -21.88
CA ALA A 16 -4.74 -3.23 -20.64
C ALA A 16 -4.26 -2.36 -19.47
N GLY A 17 -2.96 -2.10 -19.38
CA GLY A 17 -2.39 -1.20 -18.39
C GLY A 17 -2.88 0.23 -18.56
N TRP A 18 -2.81 0.76 -19.79
CA TRP A 18 -3.33 2.10 -20.10
C TRP A 18 -4.84 2.21 -19.83
N LEU A 19 -5.65 1.24 -20.27
CA LEU A 19 -7.09 1.22 -19.98
C LEU A 19 -7.36 1.14 -18.47
N ALA A 20 -6.62 0.33 -17.72
CA ALA A 20 -6.84 0.19 -16.28
C ALA A 20 -6.48 1.46 -15.50
N THR A 21 -5.49 2.24 -15.94
CA THR A 21 -5.04 3.44 -15.22
C THR A 21 -5.65 4.73 -15.75
N ASP A 22 -5.54 5.00 -17.05
CA ASP A 22 -5.93 6.29 -17.62
C ASP A 22 -7.44 6.43 -17.72
N LEU A 23 -8.20 5.36 -18.00
CA LEU A 23 -9.66 5.43 -18.05
C LEU A 23 -10.24 6.00 -16.75
N TRP A 24 -9.79 5.48 -15.60
CA TRP A 24 -10.22 5.97 -14.30
C TRP A 24 -9.70 7.37 -13.99
N ARG A 25 -8.50 7.72 -14.47
CA ARG A 25 -7.93 9.06 -14.31
C ARG A 25 -8.78 10.11 -15.05
N TRP A 26 -9.15 9.85 -16.29
CA TRP A 26 -10.01 10.73 -17.09
C TRP A 26 -11.41 10.85 -16.50
N LEU A 27 -12.01 9.74 -16.04
CA LEU A 27 -13.30 9.78 -15.35
C LEU A 27 -13.23 10.59 -14.04
N GLY A 28 -12.12 10.49 -13.31
CA GLY A 28 -11.85 11.30 -12.13
C GLY A 28 -11.77 12.79 -12.44
N VAL A 29 -11.10 13.19 -13.53
CA VAL A 29 -11.07 14.60 -13.97
C VAL A 29 -12.47 15.07 -14.36
N LEU A 30 -13.22 14.28 -15.14
CA LEU A 30 -14.54 14.67 -15.62
C LEU A 30 -15.56 14.84 -14.47
N ALA A 31 -15.53 13.93 -13.50
CA ALA A 31 -16.37 14.00 -12.31
C ALA A 31 -15.88 15.09 -11.33
N GLY A 32 -14.57 15.23 -11.17
CA GLY A 32 -13.92 16.17 -10.24
C GLY A 32 -14.04 17.64 -10.66
N ASN A 33 -14.04 17.94 -11.96
CA ASN A 33 -14.06 19.33 -12.46
C ASN A 33 -15.35 20.09 -12.10
N ARG A 34 -16.40 19.39 -11.67
CA ARG A 34 -17.68 19.99 -11.23
C ARG A 34 -17.88 19.97 -9.72
N LEU A 35 -17.00 19.33 -8.96
CA LEU A 35 -17.07 19.23 -7.51
C LEU A 35 -16.30 20.39 -6.89
N LYS A 36 -16.94 21.10 -5.96
CA LYS A 36 -16.22 22.07 -5.12
C LYS A 36 -15.29 21.33 -4.19
N GLU A 37 -14.09 21.86 -4.00
CA GLU A 37 -13.06 21.27 -3.11
C GLU A 37 -13.54 21.14 -1.66
N ASP A 38 -14.44 22.03 -1.24
CA ASP A 38 -15.07 22.03 0.09
C ASP A 38 -16.42 21.26 0.12
N SER A 39 -16.67 20.41 -0.87
CA SER A 39 -17.89 19.59 -0.87
C SER A 39 -17.77 18.42 0.09
N GLU A 40 -18.84 18.18 0.85
CA GLU A 40 -18.94 17.04 1.78
C GLU A 40 -18.73 15.69 1.08
N ALA A 41 -19.18 15.57 -0.17
CA ALA A 41 -18.94 14.39 -1.00
C ALA A 41 -17.44 14.14 -1.25
N LEU A 42 -16.65 15.18 -1.52
CA LEU A 42 -15.21 15.03 -1.74
C LEU A 42 -14.48 14.67 -0.45
N HIS A 43 -14.89 15.24 0.69
CA HIS A 43 -14.39 14.85 2.01
C HIS A 43 -14.70 13.38 2.32
N TRP A 44 -15.91 12.92 2.03
CA TRP A 44 -16.29 11.51 2.18
C TRP A 44 -15.44 10.59 1.31
N VAL A 45 -15.28 10.89 0.01
CA VAL A 45 -14.42 10.10 -0.89
C VAL A 45 -12.99 10.03 -0.38
N ARG A 46 -12.42 11.17 0.07
CA ARG A 46 -11.06 11.23 0.62
C ARG A 46 -10.94 10.37 1.88
N ALA A 47 -11.89 10.46 2.78
CA ALA A 47 -11.92 9.65 3.99
C ALA A 47 -11.98 8.16 3.66
N VAL A 48 -12.87 7.74 2.75
CA VAL A 48 -12.98 6.35 2.28
C VAL A 48 -11.68 5.87 1.64
N ALA A 49 -11.07 6.68 0.76
CA ALA A 49 -9.81 6.31 0.11
C ALA A 49 -8.68 6.09 1.13
N THR A 50 -8.51 7.00 2.10
CA THR A 50 -7.51 6.84 3.15
C THR A 50 -7.80 5.64 4.05
N ALA A 51 -9.06 5.39 4.41
CA ALA A 51 -9.47 4.25 5.21
C ALA A 51 -9.21 2.92 4.48
N LEU A 52 -9.48 2.83 3.18
CA LEU A 52 -9.21 1.63 2.38
C LEU A 52 -7.72 1.30 2.33
N VAL A 53 -6.86 2.30 2.11
CA VAL A 53 -5.40 2.11 2.12
C VAL A 53 -4.94 1.57 3.47
N MET A 54 -5.39 2.20 4.57
CA MET A 54 -5.03 1.76 5.92
C MET A 54 -5.59 0.37 6.27
N ALA A 55 -6.80 0.04 5.82
CA ALA A 55 -7.42 -1.27 6.02
C ALA A 55 -6.62 -2.38 5.32
N VAL A 56 -6.15 -2.14 4.10
CA VAL A 56 -5.30 -3.10 3.37
C VAL A 56 -3.96 -3.27 4.09
N THR A 57 -3.32 -2.19 4.52
CA THR A 57 -2.08 -2.27 5.31
C THR A 57 -2.29 -3.06 6.61
N ALA A 58 -3.37 -2.79 7.34
CA ALA A 58 -3.70 -3.53 8.56
C ALA A 58 -3.96 -5.01 8.29
N LYS A 59 -4.67 -5.35 7.20
CA LYS A 59 -4.88 -6.73 6.76
C LYS A 59 -3.55 -7.45 6.53
N LEU A 60 -2.58 -6.80 5.85
CA LEU A 60 -1.27 -7.40 5.60
C LEU A 60 -0.46 -7.62 6.88
N ILE A 61 -0.64 -6.75 7.89
CA ILE A 61 0.00 -6.91 9.20
C ILE A 61 -0.63 -8.04 10.00
N VAL A 62 -1.96 -8.17 10.01
CA VAL A 62 -2.68 -9.16 10.84
C VAL A 62 -2.75 -10.53 10.16
N PHE A 63 -3.03 -10.56 8.86
CA PHE A 63 -3.20 -11.74 8.03
C PHE A 63 -2.24 -11.70 6.81
N PRO A 64 -0.92 -11.81 7.04
CA PRO A 64 0.07 -11.85 5.98
C PRO A 64 -0.04 -13.15 5.18
N THR A 65 0.43 -13.10 3.95
CA THR A 65 0.54 -14.26 3.06
C THR A 65 2.00 -14.50 2.68
N GLY A 66 2.33 -15.75 2.33
CA GLY A 66 3.69 -16.11 1.89
C GLY A 66 4.65 -16.31 3.07
N THR A 67 5.89 -15.86 2.93
CA THR A 67 6.98 -16.16 3.89
C THR A 67 6.76 -15.60 5.29
N LEU A 68 5.98 -14.52 5.43
CA LEU A 68 5.63 -13.94 6.73
C LEU A 68 4.41 -14.60 7.40
N GLU A 69 3.78 -15.60 6.79
CA GLU A 69 2.61 -16.28 7.38
C GLU A 69 2.96 -16.94 8.72
N ALA A 70 4.14 -17.56 8.82
CA ALA A 70 4.62 -18.20 10.03
C ALA A 70 5.10 -17.21 11.11
N SER A 71 5.21 -15.91 10.78
CA SER A 71 5.71 -14.92 11.73
C SER A 71 4.70 -14.65 12.85
N PRO A 72 5.16 -14.43 14.09
CA PRO A 72 4.25 -14.16 15.20
C PRO A 72 3.53 -12.81 15.06
N LEU A 73 2.24 -12.80 15.36
CA LEU A 73 1.39 -11.61 15.30
C LEU A 73 1.88 -10.48 16.23
N TRP A 74 2.32 -10.83 17.44
CA TRP A 74 2.79 -9.84 18.42
C TRP A 74 4.00 -9.07 17.91
N LEU A 75 4.89 -9.72 17.14
CA LEU A 75 6.07 -9.08 16.58
C LEU A 75 5.66 -8.12 15.45
N ARG A 76 4.71 -8.53 14.60
CA ARG A 76 4.18 -7.69 13.51
C ARG A 76 3.49 -6.43 14.04
N ILE A 77 2.60 -6.59 15.02
CA ILE A 77 1.90 -5.46 15.66
C ILE A 77 2.87 -4.61 16.47
N GLY A 78 3.81 -5.23 17.19
CA GLY A 78 4.83 -4.55 17.97
C GLY A 78 5.73 -3.69 17.10
N ALA A 79 6.27 -4.25 16.01
CA ALA A 79 7.11 -3.54 15.05
C ALA A 79 6.36 -2.36 14.40
N ALA A 80 5.11 -2.56 13.97
CA ALA A 80 4.29 -1.50 13.40
C ALA A 80 4.01 -0.36 14.41
N THR A 81 3.60 -0.71 15.63
CA THR A 81 3.29 0.26 16.69
C THR A 81 4.53 1.04 17.13
N LEU A 82 5.64 0.34 17.42
CA LEU A 82 6.89 0.97 17.82
C LEU A 82 7.49 1.81 16.69
N GLY A 83 7.39 1.36 15.44
CA GLY A 83 7.77 2.13 14.27
C GLY A 83 6.97 3.43 14.12
N PHE A 84 5.66 3.37 14.36
CA PHE A 84 4.81 4.57 14.36
C PHE A 84 5.15 5.53 15.51
N ILE A 85 5.42 5.02 16.72
CA ILE A 85 5.88 5.84 17.84
C ILE A 85 7.21 6.53 17.50
N ALA A 86 8.18 5.80 16.94
CA ALA A 86 9.45 6.38 16.52
C ALA A 86 9.29 7.45 15.43
N PHE A 87 8.37 7.24 14.48
CA PHE A 87 8.01 8.25 13.49
C PHE A 87 7.51 9.56 14.12
N LEU A 88 6.61 9.46 15.11
CA LEU A 88 6.11 10.64 15.83
C LEU A 88 7.22 11.36 16.60
N LEU A 89 8.05 10.61 17.33
CA LEU A 89 9.17 11.15 18.09
C LEU A 89 10.24 11.81 17.21
N ALA A 90 10.43 11.32 15.99
CA ALA A 90 11.38 11.87 15.03
C ALA A 90 10.88 13.12 14.29
N GLY A 91 9.73 13.68 14.68
CA GLY A 91 9.13 14.85 14.01
C GLY A 91 8.55 14.48 12.64
N GLN A 92 7.86 13.33 12.56
CA GLN A 92 7.15 12.87 11.37
C GLN A 92 8.04 12.68 10.13
N ARG A 93 9.30 12.28 10.34
CA ARG A 93 10.23 11.94 9.26
C ARG A 93 9.86 10.59 8.66
N VAL A 94 9.41 10.60 7.40
CA VAL A 94 8.97 9.39 6.66
C VAL A 94 10.02 8.28 6.68
N ILE A 95 11.31 8.63 6.52
CA ILE A 95 12.41 7.65 6.57
C ILE A 95 12.42 6.87 7.88
N VAL A 96 12.14 7.51 9.02
CA VAL A 96 12.09 6.83 10.33
C VAL A 96 10.87 5.92 10.42
N GLY A 97 9.72 6.39 9.94
CA GLY A 97 8.50 5.59 9.90
C GLY A 97 8.56 4.36 9.00
N VAL A 98 9.51 4.33 8.06
CA VAL A 98 9.77 3.15 7.21
C VAL A 98 10.88 2.29 7.80
N ALA A 99 12.03 2.89 8.13
CA ALA A 99 13.21 2.13 8.55
C ALA A 99 13.01 1.40 9.89
N VAL A 100 12.41 2.06 10.88
CA VAL A 100 12.26 1.49 12.23
C VAL A 100 11.39 0.22 12.25
N PRO A 101 10.14 0.22 11.74
CA PRO A 101 9.33 -1.00 11.77
C PRO A 101 9.93 -2.13 10.94
N ILE A 102 10.62 -1.82 9.83
CA ILE A 102 11.34 -2.82 9.03
C ILE A 102 12.47 -3.47 9.86
N LEU A 103 13.31 -2.66 10.50
CA LEU A 103 14.43 -3.16 11.30
C LEU A 103 13.94 -3.94 12.53
N LEU A 104 12.88 -3.49 13.19
CA LEU A 104 12.27 -4.19 14.32
C LEU A 104 11.69 -5.54 13.90
N LEU A 105 10.97 -5.59 12.78
CA LEU A 105 10.41 -6.83 12.26
C LEU A 105 11.50 -7.80 11.82
N ALA A 106 12.46 -7.34 11.01
CA ALA A 106 13.56 -8.16 10.52
C ALA A 106 14.44 -8.68 11.67
N GLY A 107 14.83 -7.79 12.60
CA GLY A 107 15.63 -8.16 13.76
C GLY A 107 14.90 -9.10 14.71
N GLY A 108 13.59 -8.89 14.93
CA GLY A 108 12.78 -9.79 15.74
C GLY A 108 12.60 -11.17 15.11
N LEU A 109 12.44 -11.25 13.79
CA LEU A 109 12.38 -12.52 13.07
C LEU A 109 13.71 -13.28 13.16
N PHE A 110 14.82 -12.58 12.93
CA PHE A 110 16.16 -13.15 13.06
C PHE A 110 16.42 -13.69 14.48
N ALA A 111 16.03 -12.93 15.52
CA ALA A 111 16.17 -13.36 16.90
C ALA A 111 15.32 -14.59 17.27
N LEU A 112 14.20 -14.80 16.56
CA LEU A 112 13.32 -15.96 16.71
C LEU A 112 13.72 -17.16 15.84
N GLY A 113 14.78 -17.03 15.03
CA GLY A 113 15.31 -18.11 14.20
C GLY A 113 14.55 -18.36 12.89
N PHE A 114 13.90 -17.33 12.33
CA PHE A 114 13.31 -17.36 10.98
C PHE A 114 14.34 -17.10 9.88
#